data_AF-E8LIB1-F1
#
_entry.id   AF-E8LIB1-F1
#
_cell.length_a   1.000
_cell.length_b   1.000
_cell.length_c   1.000
_cell.angle_alpha   90.00
_cell.angle_beta   90.00
_cell.angle_gamma   90.00
#
_symmetry.space_group_name_H-M   'P 1'
#
loop_
_entity.id
_entity.type
_entity.pdbx_description
1 polymer ?
#
loop_
_entity_poly.entity_id
_entity_poly.type
_entity_poly.pdbx_seq_one_letter_code
_entity_poly.pdbx_strand_id
1 'polypeptide(L)' 'MIEWLPLNEIPKIKRKEFDCGNQTLNDYFYKYAKQDERKGLAKCHVAVEQGLVLGFLL' A
#
# COMPACT_ATOMS: atom_id res chain seq x y z
N MET A 1 16.10 -7.00 -0.10
CA MET A 1 15.20 -8.17 -0.07
C MET A 1 13.80 -7.62 0.05
N ILE A 2 12.95 -7.95 -0.89
CA ILE A 2 11.58 -7.44 -0.93
C ILE A 2 10.71 -8.33 -0.03
N GLU A 3 10.01 -7.70 0.89
CA GLU A 3 9.03 -8.33 1.77
C GLU A 3 7.62 -7.96 1.29
N TRP A 4 6.73 -8.95 1.25
CA TRP A 4 5.31 -8.72 0.96
C TRP A 4 4.52 -8.74 2.26
N LEU A 5 3.94 -7.60 2.61
CA LEU A 5 3.23 -7.41 3.88
C LEU A 5 1.78 -6.95 3.63
N PRO A 6 0.80 -7.39 4.44
CA PRO A 6 -0.54 -6.82 4.41
C PRO A 6 -0.51 -5.33 4.71
N LEU A 7 -1.27 -4.52 3.97
CA LEU A 7 -1.26 -3.06 4.10
C LEU A 7 -1.68 -2.62 5.52
N ASN A 8 -2.51 -3.38 6.23
CA ASN A 8 -2.87 -3.08 7.61
C ASN A 8 -1.73 -3.24 8.63
N GLU A 9 -0.68 -4.00 8.32
CA GLU A 9 0.45 -4.27 9.23
C GLU A 9 1.56 -3.22 9.17
N ILE A 10 1.44 -2.24 8.26
CA ILE A 10 2.54 -1.31 7.95
C ILE A 10 2.27 0.08 8.51
N PRO A 11 3.22 0.74 9.17
CA PRO A 11 3.05 2.12 9.65
C PRO A 11 2.61 3.08 8.55
N LYS A 12 1.71 4.04 8.84
CA LYS A 12 1.26 5.05 7.86
C LYS A 12 2.42 5.86 7.28
N ILE A 13 3.48 6.10 8.06
CA ILE A 13 4.62 6.91 7.65
C ILE A 13 5.38 6.29 6.47
N LYS A 14 5.51 4.96 6.44
CA LYS A 14 6.23 4.21 5.38
C LYS A 14 5.53 4.26 4.01
N ARG A 15 4.28 4.73 3.97
CA ARG A 15 3.44 4.73 2.77
C ARG A 15 3.49 6.05 2.01
N LYS A 16 3.87 7.15 2.67
CA LYS A 16 3.75 8.53 2.14
C LYS A 16 4.65 8.83 0.94
N GLU A 17 5.64 7.98 0.71
CA GLU A 17 6.63 8.15 -0.36
C GLU A 17 6.32 7.27 -1.58
N PHE A 18 5.21 6.53 -1.55
CA PHE A 18 4.84 5.66 -2.66
C PHE A 18 4.40 6.46 -3.89
N ASP A 19 5.03 6.22 -5.03
CA ASP A 19 4.60 6.78 -6.31
C ASP A 19 4.89 5.78 -7.44
N CYS A 20 3.84 5.31 -8.11
CA CYS A 20 3.96 4.43 -9.28
C CYS A 20 3.87 5.16 -10.63
N GLY A 21 3.87 6.50 -10.64
CA GLY A 21 3.72 7.33 -11.83
C GLY A 21 2.28 7.41 -12.36
N ASN A 22 1.32 6.72 -11.74
CA ASN A 22 -0.09 6.78 -12.10
C ASN A 22 -0.89 7.44 -10.97
N GLN A 23 -1.35 8.67 -11.20
CA GLN A 23 -2.07 9.46 -10.18
C GLN A 23 -3.33 8.75 -9.68
N THR A 24 -4.06 8.05 -10.54
CA THR A 24 -5.28 7.33 -10.13
C THR A 24 -4.96 6.18 -9.18
N LEU A 25 -3.90 5.42 -9.44
CA LEU A 25 -3.46 4.34 -8.56
C LEU A 25 -2.87 4.87 -7.25
N ASN A 26 -2.10 5.96 -7.30
CA ASN A 26 -1.59 6.63 -6.10
C ASN A 26 -2.76 7.11 -5.22
N ASP A 27 -3.72 7.82 -5.81
CA ASP A 27 -4.93 8.29 -5.11
C ASP A 27 -5.70 7.13 -4.51
N TYR A 28 -5.84 6.02 -5.25
CA TYR A 28 -6.46 4.81 -4.76
C TYR A 28 -5.76 4.29 -3.50
N PHE A 29 -4.44 4.10 -3.59
CA PHE A 29 -3.62 3.59 -2.52
C PHE A 29 -3.69 4.45 -1.25
N TYR A 30 -3.64 5.77 -1.43
CA TYR A 30 -3.63 6.73 -0.32
C TYR A 30 -4.99 6.90 0.36
N LYS A 31 -6.07 6.90 -0.41
CA LYS A 31 -7.41 7.25 0.09
C LYS A 31 -8.26 6.03 0.43
N TYR A 32 -8.16 4.96 -0.35
CA TYR A 32 -9.16 3.88 -0.32
C TYR A 32 -8.61 2.52 0.10
N ALA A 33 -7.38 2.15 -0.29
CA ALA A 33 -6.86 0.79 -0.06
C ALA A 33 -6.97 0.31 1.41
N LYS A 34 -6.63 1.17 2.39
CA LYS A 34 -6.78 0.82 3.82
C LYS A 34 -8.23 0.71 4.26
N GLN A 35 -9.11 1.55 3.72
CA GLN A 35 -10.53 1.50 4.04
C GLN A 35 -11.15 0.21 3.52
N ASP A 36 -10.83 -0.16 2.30
CA ASP A 36 -11.36 -1.36 1.65
C ASP A 36 -10.91 -2.62 2.38
N GLU A 37 -9.65 -2.69 2.80
CA GLU A 37 -9.15 -3.80 3.60
C GLU A 37 -9.82 -3.89 4.98
N ARG A 38 -10.01 -2.76 5.67
CA ARG A 38 -10.73 -2.74 6.96
C ARG A 38 -12.21 -3.11 6.84
N LYS A 39 -12.83 -2.85 5.69
CA LYS A 39 -14.22 -3.22 5.40
C LYS A 39 -14.35 -4.66 4.86
N GLY A 40 -13.24 -5.36 4.64
CA GLY A 40 -13.25 -6.70 4.04
C GLY A 40 -13.62 -6.72 2.56
N LEU A 41 -13.50 -5.59 1.86
CA LEU A 41 -13.84 -5.46 0.44
C LEU A 41 -12.70 -5.90 -0.49
N ALA A 42 -11.44 -5.77 -0.05
CA ALA A 42 -10.24 -6.16 -0.80
C ALA A 42 -9.10 -6.55 0.16
N LYS A 43 -8.09 -7.31 -0.31
CA LYS A 43 -6.89 -7.64 0.48
C LYS A 43 -5.66 -6.99 -0.14
N CYS A 44 -5.31 -5.80 0.35
CA CYS A 44 -4.13 -5.11 -0.15
C CYS A 44 -2.84 -5.66 0.47
N HIS A 45 -1.94 -6.16 -0.36
CA HIS A 45 -0.54 -6.46 -0.01
C HIS A 45 0.36 -5.39 -0.61
N VAL A 46 1.49 -5.13 0.04
CA VAL A 46 2.49 -4.22 -0.52
C VAL A 46 3.88 -4.84 -0.49
N ALA A 47 4.67 -4.50 -1.50
CA ALA A 47 6.09 -4.79 -1.58
C ALA A 47 6.85 -3.72 -0.80
N VAL A 48 7.62 -4.15 0.20
CA VAL A 48 8.46 -3.28 1.02
C VAL A 48 9.92 -3.66 0.85
N GLU A 49 10.77 -2.67 0.62
CA GLU A 49 12.22 -2.84 0.68
C GLU A 49 12.83 -1.70 1.51
N GLN A 50 13.66 -2.05 2.49
CA GLN A 50 14.31 -1.07 3.38
C GLN A 50 13.33 -0.08 4.05
N GLY A 51 12.08 -0.50 4.24
CA GLY A 51 11.01 0.33 4.83
C GLY A 51 10.27 1.23 3.84
N LEU A 52 10.61 1.21 2.56
CA LEU A 52 9.93 1.92 1.48
C LEU A 52 8.91 1.01 0.80
N VAL A 53 7.72 1.54 0.51
CA VAL A 53 6.73 0.84 -0.30
C VAL A 53 7.09 1.01 -1.77
N LEU A 54 7.37 -0.10 -2.46
CA LEU A 54 7.73 -0.12 -3.88
C LEU A 54 6.52 -0.39 -4.79
N GLY A 55 5.47 -1.00 -4.26
CA GLY A 55 4.32 -1.46 -5.03
C GLY A 55 3.21 -1.99 -4.14
N PHE A 56 2.01 -2.11 -4.70
CA PHE A 56 0.87 -2.74 -4.04
C PHE A 56 0.09 -3.63 -4.99
N LEU A 57 -0.59 -4.62 -4.42
CA LEU A 57 -1.48 -5.57 -5.10
C LEU A 57 -2.76 -5.71 -4.26
N LEU A 58 -3.93 -5.73 -4.92
CA LEU A 58 -5.26 -5.83 -4.28
C LEU A 58 -5.88 -7.22 -4.36
#